data_AF-A0A956BA35-F1
#
_entry.id   AF-A0A956BA35-F1
#
_cell.length_a   1.000
_cell.length_b   1.000
_cell.length_c   1.000
_cell.angle_alpha   90.00
_cell.angle_beta   90.00
_cell.angle_gamma   90.00
#
_symmetry.space_group_name_H-M   'P 1'
#
loop_
_entity.id
_entity.type
_entity.pdbx_description
1 polymer ?
#
loop_
_entity_poly.entity_id
_entity_poly.type
_entity_poly.pdbx_seq_one_letter_code
_entity_poly.pdbx_strand_id
1 'polypeptide(L)'
;DMQADLLATQAFLEAVAAKMKAGEQPIADICMLKNHAVACMEHCAGDAVQILGGAGYIQGAKAERIYRETKVIAIGGGASEIMKDLAARQLGW
;
A
#
# COMPACT_ATOMS: atom_id res chain seq x y z
N ASP A 1 11.41 0.27 -11.72
CA ASP A 1 11.13 0.29 -10.27
C ASP A 1 9.66 0.11 -9.96
N MET A 2 8.75 1.01 -10.36
CA MET A 2 7.29 0.86 -10.15
C MET A 2 6.72 -0.53 -10.48
N GLN A 3 7.12 -1.12 -11.61
CA GLN A 3 6.65 -2.47 -11.99
C GLN A 3 7.11 -3.55 -11.02
N ALA A 4 8.34 -3.45 -10.50
CA ALA A 4 8.86 -4.40 -9.53
C ALA A 4 8.11 -4.30 -8.20
N ASP A 5 7.82 -3.09 -7.72
CA ASP A 5 7.05 -2.86 -6.49
C ASP A 5 5.62 -3.40 -6.60
N LEU A 6 4.97 -3.23 -7.76
CA LEU A 6 3.65 -3.77 -8.03
C LEU A 6 3.64 -5.31 -8.01
N LEU A 7 4.64 -5.94 -8.64
CA LEU A 7 4.76 -7.40 -8.64
C LEU A 7 5.05 -7.95 -7.24
N ALA A 8 5.92 -7.27 -6.47
CA ALA A 8 6.18 -7.63 -5.08
C ALA A 8 4.92 -7.52 -4.20
N THR A 9 4.17 -6.43 -4.36
CA THR A 9 2.89 -6.21 -3.66
C THR A 9 1.87 -7.28 -4.02
N GLN A 10 1.75 -7.63 -5.31
CA GLN A 10 0.83 -8.67 -5.79
C GLN A 10 1.20 -10.03 -5.21
N ALA A 11 2.49 -10.40 -5.23
CA ALA A 11 2.97 -11.66 -4.66
C ALA A 11 2.70 -11.74 -3.14
N PHE A 12 2.91 -10.63 -2.42
CA PHE A 12 2.61 -10.58 -0.98
C PHE A 12 1.10 -10.71 -0.70
N LEU A 13 0.26 -10.03 -1.49
CA LEU A 13 -1.20 -10.16 -1.40
C LEU A 13 -1.64 -11.61 -1.61
N GLU A 14 -1.13 -12.27 -2.64
CA GLU A 14 -1.45 -13.67 -2.94
C GLU A 14 -1.01 -14.61 -1.81
N ALA A 15 0.17 -14.40 -1.24
CA ALA A 15 0.66 -15.18 -0.11
C ALA A 15 -0.24 -15.04 1.13
N VAL A 16 -0.66 -13.82 1.48
CA VAL A 16 -1.57 -13.58 2.61
C VAL A 16 -2.96 -14.18 2.33
N ALA A 17 -3.48 -14.01 1.12
CA ALA A 17 -4.76 -14.58 0.71
C ALA A 17 -4.74 -16.12 0.78
N ALA A 18 -3.63 -16.75 0.40
CA ALA A 18 -3.47 -18.20 0.49
C ALA A 18 -3.54 -18.70 1.96
N LYS A 19 -2.86 -18.02 2.90
CA LYS A 19 -2.94 -18.34 4.33
C LYS A 19 -4.37 -18.20 4.86
N MET A 20 -5.05 -17.10 4.52
CA MET A 20 -6.45 -16.90 4.92
C MET A 20 -7.37 -17.98 4.35
N LYS A 21 -7.16 -18.40 3.10
CA LYS A 21 -7.91 -19.49 2.48
C LYS A 21 -7.66 -20.84 3.16
N ALA A 22 -6.48 -21.05 3.72
CA ALA A 22 -6.15 -22.23 4.52
C ALA A 22 -6.77 -22.21 5.93
N GLY A 23 -7.52 -21.16 6.28
CA GLY A 23 -8.17 -21.00 7.59
C GLY A 23 -7.27 -20.35 8.65
N GLU A 24 -6.08 -19.91 8.27
CA GLU A 24 -5.21 -19.15 9.17
C GLU A 24 -5.74 -17.72 9.36
N GLN A 25 -5.36 -17.09 10.48
CA GLN A 25 -5.62 -15.67 10.75
C GLN A 25 -4.28 -14.91 10.82
N PRO A 26 -3.61 -14.65 9.69
CA PRO A 26 -2.28 -14.05 9.66
C PRO A 26 -2.33 -12.53 9.89
N ILE A 27 -2.75 -12.10 11.08
CA ILE A 27 -3.02 -10.68 11.40
C ILE A 27 -1.76 -9.82 11.17
N ALA A 28 -0.59 -10.27 11.62
CA ALA A 28 0.67 -9.56 11.40
C ALA A 28 0.95 -9.34 9.91
N ASP A 29 0.76 -10.38 9.09
CA ASP A 29 1.02 -10.29 7.65
C ASP A 29 0.02 -9.36 6.96
N ILE A 30 -1.24 -9.35 7.37
CA ILE A 30 -2.26 -8.43 6.85
C ILE A 30 -1.86 -6.97 7.14
N CYS A 31 -1.41 -6.68 8.36
CA CYS A 31 -0.94 -5.35 8.75
C CYS A 31 0.29 -4.92 7.93
N MET A 32 1.27 -5.81 7.77
CA MET A 32 2.46 -5.55 6.96
C MET A 32 2.12 -5.35 5.47
N LEU A 33 1.24 -6.19 4.92
CA LEU A 33 0.77 -6.10 3.54
C LEU A 33 0.08 -4.78 3.28
N LYS A 34 -0.81 -4.33 4.17
CA LYS A 34 -1.48 -3.03 4.00
C LYS A 34 -0.45 -1.90 3.90
N ASN A 35 0.49 -1.83 4.84
CA ASN A 35 1.51 -0.79 4.84
C ASN A 35 2.39 -0.85 3.58
N HIS A 36 2.78 -2.04 3.15
CA HIS A 36 3.57 -2.24 1.93
C HIS A 36 2.80 -1.79 0.67
N ALA A 37 1.54 -2.20 0.54
CA ALA A 37 0.69 -1.84 -0.59
C ALA A 37 0.42 -0.32 -0.67
N VAL A 38 0.21 0.32 0.48
CA VAL A 38 0.04 1.78 0.55
C VAL A 38 1.33 2.50 0.13
N ALA A 39 2.49 2.06 0.64
CA ALA A 39 3.78 2.66 0.25
C ALA A 39 4.06 2.50 -1.25
N CYS A 40 3.78 1.32 -1.82
CA CYS A 40 3.85 1.08 -3.26
C CYS A 40 2.93 2.04 -4.05
N MET A 41 1.70 2.24 -3.57
CA MET A 41 0.73 3.14 -4.21
C MET A 41 1.20 4.60 -4.16
N GLU A 42 1.70 5.06 -3.01
CA GLU A 42 2.26 6.41 -2.86
C GLU A 42 3.45 6.65 -3.80
N HIS A 43 4.38 5.70 -3.87
CA HIS A 43 5.51 5.74 -4.79
C HIS A 43 5.05 5.81 -6.24
N CYS A 44 4.19 4.88 -6.67
CA CYS A 44 3.72 4.82 -8.04
C CYS A 44 2.93 6.06 -8.46
N ALA A 45 2.11 6.62 -7.55
CA ALA A 45 1.35 7.83 -7.83
C ALA A 45 2.26 9.07 -7.92
N GLY A 46 3.26 9.18 -7.04
CA GLY A 46 4.26 10.25 -7.07
C GLY A 46 5.06 10.24 -8.38
N ASP A 47 5.56 9.06 -8.77
CA ASP A 47 6.31 8.88 -10.01
C ASP A 47 5.46 9.18 -11.24
N ALA A 48 4.18 8.76 -11.24
CA ALA A 48 3.26 9.07 -12.33
C ALA A 48 3.08 10.59 -12.52
N VAL A 49 2.95 11.35 -11.42
CA VAL A 49 2.92 12.82 -11.48
C VAL A 49 4.24 13.37 -12.02
N GLN A 50 5.37 12.87 -11.53
CA GLN A 50 6.71 13.32 -11.92
C GLN A 50 6.99 13.08 -13.41
N ILE A 51 6.64 11.91 -13.94
CA ILE A 51 6.82 11.53 -15.36
C ILE A 51 5.98 12.42 -16.28
N LEU A 52 4.74 12.74 -15.87
CA LEU A 52 3.85 13.60 -16.63
C LEU A 52 4.17 15.09 -16.48
N GLY A 53 5.09 15.45 -15.58
CA GLY A 53 5.49 16.83 -15.30
C GLY A 53 4.31 17.71 -14.88
N GLY A 54 4.30 18.97 -15.34
CA GLY A 54 3.25 19.92 -15.00
C GLY A 54 1.83 19.42 -15.34
N ALA A 55 1.68 18.68 -16.44
CA ALA A 55 0.39 18.09 -16.82
C ALA A 55 -0.11 17.04 -15.81
N GLY A 56 0.80 16.33 -15.15
CA GLY A 56 0.48 15.37 -14.09
C GLY A 56 -0.03 16.00 -12.80
N TYR A 57 0.24 17.30 -12.58
CA TYR A 57 -0.11 18.04 -11.36
C TYR A 57 -1.34 18.94 -11.52
N ILE A 58 -1.85 19.11 -12.75
CA ILE A 58 -3.03 19.93 -13.01
C ILE A 58 -4.28 19.20 -12.51
N GLN A 59 -5.12 19.93 -11.77
CA GLN A 59 -6.40 19.41 -11.28
C GLN A 59 -7.24 18.87 -12.44
N GLY A 60 -7.72 17.63 -12.30
CA GLY A 60 -8.45 16.91 -13.33
C GLY A 60 -7.60 15.86 -14.06
N ALA A 61 -6.26 15.95 -13.97
CA ALA A 61 -5.40 14.85 -14.37
C ALA A 61 -5.62 13.63 -13.47
N LYS A 62 -5.61 12.44 -14.07
CA LYS A 62 -5.81 11.19 -13.33
C LYS A 62 -4.70 10.95 -12.30
N ALA A 63 -3.45 11.25 -12.66
CA ALA A 63 -2.29 11.10 -11.77
C ALA A 63 -2.40 11.99 -10.53
N GLU A 64 -2.75 13.27 -10.71
CA GLU A 64 -3.04 14.23 -9.63
C GLU A 64 -4.08 13.68 -8.65
N ARG A 65 -5.21 13.20 -9.18
CA ARG A 65 -6.30 12.70 -8.34
C ARG A 65 -5.87 11.49 -7.53
N ILE A 66 -5.24 10.50 -8.16
CA ILE A 66 -4.77 9.29 -7.49
C ILE A 66 -3.73 9.65 -6.43
N TYR A 67 -2.80 10.55 -6.74
CA TYR A 67 -1.80 11.03 -5.78
C TYR A 67 -2.46 11.59 -4.51
N ARG A 68 -3.51 12.41 -4.62
CA ARG A 68 -4.26 12.88 -3.45
C ARG A 68 -4.99 11.77 -2.69
N GLU A 69 -5.57 10.80 -3.40
CA GLU A 69 -6.30 9.68 -2.80
C GLU A 69 -5.40 8.77 -1.96
N THR A 70 -4.10 8.68 -2.27
CA THR A 70 -3.16 7.86 -1.49
C THR A 70 -3.16 8.20 0.01
N LYS A 71 -3.34 9.47 0.37
CA LYS A 71 -3.32 9.93 1.77
C LYS A 71 -4.50 9.44 2.59
N VAL A 72 -5.69 9.37 2.02
CA VAL A 72 -6.85 8.82 2.75
C VAL A 72 -6.70 7.32 2.95
N ILE A 73 -6.12 6.61 1.99
CA ILE A 73 -5.88 5.16 2.08
C ILE A 73 -4.83 4.84 3.15
N ALA A 74 -3.80 5.67 3.30
CA ALA A 74 -2.78 5.52 4.33
C ALA A 74 -3.34 5.64 5.77
N ILE A 75 -4.48 6.31 5.94
CA ILE A 75 -5.12 6.55 7.25
C ILE A 75 -6.30 5.58 7.48
N GLY A 76 -7.12 5.39 6.46
CA GLY A 76 -8.38 4.65 6.53
C GLY A 76 -8.16 3.20 6.96
N GLY A 77 -9.00 2.70 7.87
CA GLY A 77 -8.88 1.34 8.41
C GLY A 77 -7.58 1.11 9.21
N GLY A 78 -6.97 2.16 9.77
CA GLY A 78 -5.83 2.14 10.67
C GLY A 78 -4.55 2.71 10.06
N ALA A 79 -4.02 3.79 10.62
CA ALA A 79 -2.82 4.44 10.09
C ALA A 79 -1.58 3.51 10.09
N SER A 80 -0.54 3.89 9.34
CA SER A 80 0.68 3.10 9.19
C SER A 80 1.31 2.70 10.52
N GLU A 81 1.32 3.62 11.49
CA GLU A 81 1.83 3.43 12.84
C GLU A 81 1.01 2.40 13.61
N ILE A 82 -0.32 2.46 13.49
CA ILE A 82 -1.23 1.51 14.16
C ILE A 82 -1.04 0.10 13.59
N MET A 83 -0.85 -0.02 12.28
CA MET A 83 -0.57 -1.30 11.64
C MET A 83 0.78 -1.87 12.06
N LYS A 84 1.82 -1.03 12.17
CA LYS A 84 3.14 -1.45 12.66
C LYS A 84 3.09 -1.92 14.11
N ASP A 85 2.42 -1.17 14.98
CA ASP A 85 2.21 -1.52 16.39
C ASP A 85 1.44 -2.84 16.54
N LEU A 86 0.33 -3.01 15.81
CA LEU A 86 -0.43 -4.26 15.84
C LEU A 86 0.38 -5.45 15.32
N ALA A 87 1.12 -5.28 14.22
CA ALA A 87 1.98 -6.34 13.69
C ALA A 87 3.06 -6.74 14.69
N ALA A 88 3.73 -5.78 15.33
CA ALA A 88 4.76 -6.04 16.34
C ALA A 88 4.20 -6.87 17.51
N ARG A 89 3.02 -6.50 18.03
CA ARG A 89 2.35 -7.25 19.12
C ARG A 89 2.00 -8.67 18.72
N GLN A 90 1.57 -8.89 17.48
CA GLN A 90 1.25 -10.23 16.96
C GLN A 90 2.50 -11.10 16.77
N LEU A 91 3.67 -10.48 16.53
CA LEU A 91 4.96 -11.16 16.41
C LEU A 91 5.67 -11.38 17.75
N GLY A 92 5.17 -10.78 18.84
CA GLY A 92 5.74 -10.92 20.18
C GLY A 92 6.93 -10.01 20.48
N TRP A 93 7.02 -8.85 19.80
CA TRP A 93 7.97 -7.79 20.12
C TRP A 93 7.40 -6.77 21.10
#